data_AF-A0A969UD95-F1
#
_entry.id   AF-A0A969UD95-F1
#
_cell.length_a   1.000
_cell.length_b   1.000
_cell.length_c   1.000
_cell.angle_alpha   90.00
_cell.angle_beta   90.00
_cell.angle_gamma   90.00
#
_symmetry.space_group_name_H-M   'P 1'
#
loop_
_entity.id
_entity.type
_entity.pdbx_description
1 polymer ?
#
loop_
_entity_poly.entity_id
_entity_poly.type
_entity_poly.pdbx_seq_one_letter_code
_entity_poly.pdbx_strand_id
1 'polypeptide(L)'
;MCSYFHDVGKLKKPNYFIENQHDGAENPHDNLTPTMSAMIIIAHVKDGVDLAVKNKLNPRIIDVIQEHHGDSLVYYFYRRAQEQKKAEMEKSIGS
;
A
#
# COMPACT_ATOMS: atom_id res chain seq x y z
N MET A 1 -7.02 -11.73 18.13
CA MET A 1 -6.15 -12.67 17.39
C MET A 1 -5.93 -12.26 15.93
N CYS A 2 -6.94 -11.74 15.23
CA CYS A 2 -6.82 -11.31 13.82
C CYS A 2 -5.91 -10.09 13.56
N SER A 3 -5.73 -9.19 14.54
CA SER A 3 -4.92 -7.99 14.37
C SER A 3 -3.41 -8.25 14.26
N TYR A 4 -2.89 -9.37 14.78
CA TYR A 4 -1.44 -9.62 14.74
C TYR A 4 -0.93 -10.02 13.35
N PHE A 5 -1.79 -10.59 12.51
CA PHE A 5 -1.36 -11.18 11.24
C PHE A 5 -1.87 -10.43 10.00
N HIS A 6 -2.91 -9.61 10.11
CA HIS A 6 -3.49 -8.91 8.95
C HIS A 6 -2.46 -8.03 8.20
N ASP A 7 -1.53 -7.41 8.93
CA ASP A 7 -0.48 -6.55 8.38
C ASP A 7 0.87 -7.24 8.17
N VAL A 8 0.96 -8.58 8.28
CA VAL A 8 2.24 -9.31 8.22
C VAL A 8 3.00 -9.10 6.91
N GLY A 9 2.30 -8.76 5.82
CA GLY A 9 2.93 -8.45 4.53
C GLY A 9 3.72 -7.13 4.53
N LYS A 10 3.44 -6.20 5.46
CA LYS A 10 4.19 -4.94 5.61
C LYS A 10 5.66 -5.17 5.96
N LEU A 11 6.00 -6.34 6.54
CA LEU A 11 7.37 -6.74 6.87
C LEU A 11 8.32 -6.75 5.67
N LYS A 12 7.79 -6.90 4.45
CA LYS A 12 8.61 -6.87 3.23
C LYS A 12 9.12 -5.46 2.88
N LYS A 13 8.36 -4.43 3.28
CA LYS A 13 8.62 -3.02 2.96
C LYS A 13 8.20 -2.10 4.12
N PRO A 14 8.77 -2.26 5.33
CA PRO A 14 8.25 -1.62 6.54
C PRO A 14 8.23 -0.08 6.46
N ASN A 15 9.27 0.53 5.90
CA ASN A 15 9.43 1.99 5.82
C ASN A 15 8.37 2.71 4.94
N TYR A 16 7.60 1.95 4.15
CA TYR A 16 6.51 2.48 3.32
C TYR A 16 5.18 2.58 4.07
N PHE A 17 5.15 2.27 5.36
CA PHE A 17 3.95 2.36 6.18
C PHE A 17 4.17 3.36 7.31
N ILE A 18 3.21 4.26 7.49
CA ILE A 18 3.32 5.43 8.38
C ILE A 18 3.58 5.01 9.83
N GLU A 19 3.02 3.89 10.27
CA GLU A 19 3.23 3.35 11.62
C GLU A 19 4.66 2.90 11.91
N ASN A 20 5.49 2.72 10.87
CA ASN A 20 6.90 2.35 10.98
C ASN A 20 7.84 3.54 10.67
N GLN A 21 7.28 4.72 10.38
CA GLN A 21 8.06 5.93 10.13
C GLN A 21 8.36 6.62 11.46
N HIS A 22 9.63 6.98 11.65
CA HIS A 22 10.08 7.74 12.83
C HIS A 22 10.03 9.24 12.50
N ASP A 23 9.73 10.07 13.50
CA ASP A 23 9.74 11.52 13.34
C ASP A 23 11.08 12.00 12.79
N GLY A 24 11.05 12.74 11.67
CA GLY A 24 12.23 13.25 10.97
C GLY A 24 12.86 12.30 9.95
N ALA A 25 12.35 11.08 9.77
CA ALA A 25 12.78 10.19 8.70
C ALA A 25 12.21 10.65 7.34
N GLU A 26 12.99 10.46 6.26
CA GLU A 26 12.51 10.71 4.89
C GLU A 26 11.38 9.75 4.53
N ASN A 27 10.26 10.28 4.02
CA ASN A 27 9.16 9.45 3.57
C ASN A 27 9.47 8.89 2.17
N PRO A 28 9.64 7.56 2.01
CA PRO A 28 10.01 6.98 0.71
C PRO A 28 8.93 7.16 -0.37
N HIS A 29 7.71 7.55 -0.01
CA HIS A 29 6.66 7.91 -0.97
C HIS A 29 6.89 9.26 -1.66
N ASP A 30 7.75 10.13 -1.13
CA ASP A 30 8.05 11.43 -1.72
C ASP A 30 8.82 11.29 -3.04
N ASN A 31 9.63 10.23 -3.15
CA ASN A 31 10.42 9.87 -4.33
C ASN A 31 9.66 8.97 -5.32
N LEU A 32 8.37 8.71 -5.11
CA LEU A 32 7.57 7.81 -5.94
C LEU A 32 6.38 8.50 -6.60
N THR A 33 5.97 7.96 -7.75
CA THR A 33 4.67 8.34 -8.34
C THR A 33 3.53 7.85 -7.43
N PRO A 34 2.39 8.55 -7.38
CA PRO A 34 1.23 8.12 -6.62
C PRO A 34 0.78 6.70 -6.97
N THR A 35 0.85 6.35 -8.26
CA THR A 35 0.53 5.00 -8.75
C THR A 35 1.46 3.94 -8.17
N MET A 36 2.77 4.19 -8.12
CA MET A 36 3.74 3.26 -7.51
C MET A 36 3.52 3.13 -6.01
N SER A 37 3.26 4.24 -5.33
CA SER A 37 2.93 4.25 -3.90
C SER A 37 1.67 3.45 -3.59
N ALA A 38 0.61 3.62 -4.38
CA ALA A 38 -0.61 2.83 -4.27
C ALA A 38 -0.35 1.33 -4.50
N MET A 39 0.48 0.98 -5.49
CA MET A 39 0.85 -0.42 -5.74
C MET A 39 1.61 -1.05 -4.58
N ILE A 40 2.53 -0.32 -3.94
CA ILE A 40 3.26 -0.81 -2.76
C ILE A 40 2.30 -1.07 -1.61
N ILE A 41 1.35 -0.16 -1.37
CA ILE A 41 0.35 -0.32 -0.33
C ILE A 41 -0.55 -1.52 -0.68
N ILE A 42 -1.08 -1.64 -1.88
CA ILE A 42 -1.95 -2.79 -2.21
C ILE A 42 -1.19 -4.13 -2.16
N ALA A 43 0.09 -4.14 -2.54
CA ALA A 43 0.90 -5.36 -2.57
C ALA A 43 1.09 -6.01 -1.19
N HIS A 44 1.02 -5.27 -0.08
CA HIS A 44 1.21 -5.86 1.25
C HIS A 44 0.18 -6.94 1.58
N VAL A 45 -1.04 -6.84 1.05
CA VAL A 45 -2.08 -7.87 1.24
C VAL A 45 -1.62 -9.18 0.61
N LYS A 46 -1.16 -9.11 -0.65
CA LYS A 46 -0.65 -10.28 -1.38
C LYS A 46 0.58 -10.86 -0.70
N ASP A 47 1.52 -10.01 -0.29
CA ASP A 47 2.72 -10.44 0.42
C ASP A 47 2.38 -11.11 1.77
N GLY A 48 1.32 -10.65 2.44
CA GLY A 48 0.80 -11.25 3.67
C GLY A 48 0.20 -12.64 3.44
N VAL A 49 -0.61 -12.80 2.38
CA VAL A 49 -1.17 -14.09 1.97
C VAL A 49 -0.06 -15.08 1.62
N ASP A 50 0.92 -14.66 0.80
CA ASP A 50 2.05 -15.49 0.40
C ASP A 50 2.85 -15.98 1.63
N LEU A 51 3.06 -15.10 2.60
CA LEU A 51 3.74 -15.44 3.85
C LEU A 51 2.91 -16.39 4.72
N ALA A 52 1.59 -16.20 4.81
CA ALA A 52 0.69 -17.07 5.56
C ALA A 52 0.63 -18.49 4.97
N VAL A 53 0.55 -18.60 3.64
CA VAL A 53 0.60 -19.88 2.92
C VAL A 53 1.95 -20.57 3.15
N LYS A 54 3.06 -19.84 3.03
CA LYS A 54 4.41 -20.39 3.24
C LYS A 54 4.60 -20.94 4.66
N ASN A 55 4.01 -20.29 5.66
CA ASN A 55 4.06 -20.73 7.05
C ASN A 55 2.94 -21.72 7.43
N LYS A 56 2.14 -22.18 6.46
CA LYS A 56 1.04 -23.13 6.67
C LYS A 56 0.05 -22.68 7.74
N LEU A 57 -0.25 -21.38 7.77
CA LEU A 57 -1.23 -20.82 8.69
C LEU A 57 -2.64 -21.32 8.36
N ASN A 58 -3.53 -21.28 9.35
CA ASN A 58 -4.92 -21.70 9.19
C ASN A 58 -5.61 -20.88 8.07
N PRO A 59 -6.43 -21.51 7.20
CA PRO A 59 -7.18 -20.80 6.16
C PRO A 59 -7.94 -19.56 6.65
N ARG A 60 -8.51 -19.59 7.87
CA ARG A 60 -9.19 -18.43 8.45
C ARG A 60 -8.28 -17.20 8.62
N ILE A 61 -6.98 -17.41 8.83
CA ILE A 61 -6.00 -16.30 8.92
C ILE A 61 -5.71 -15.74 7.53
N ILE A 62 -5.67 -16.60 6.50
CA ILE A 62 -5.48 -16.19 5.11
C ILE A 62 -6.67 -15.34 4.65
N ASP A 63 -7.90 -15.79 4.94
CA ASP A 63 -9.13 -15.07 4.61
C ASP A 63 -9.12 -13.67 5.25
N VAL A 64 -8.74 -13.58 6.54
CA VAL A 64 -8.62 -12.30 7.25
C VAL A 64 -7.60 -11.36 6.60
N ILE A 65 -6.43 -11.87 6.19
CA ILE A 65 -5.40 -11.06 5.50
C ILE A 65 -5.90 -10.61 4.12
N GLN A 66 -6.71 -11.43 3.44
CA GLN A 66 -7.22 -11.08 2.12
C GLN A 66 -8.36 -10.04 2.19
N GLU A 67 -9.22 -10.14 3.19
CA GLU A 67 -10.45 -9.35 3.29
C GLU A 67 -10.29 -8.02 4.03
N HIS A 68 -9.23 -7.79 4.83
CA HIS A 68 -9.19 -6.63 5.73
C HIS A 68 -9.15 -5.26 5.02
N HIS A 69 -8.73 -5.23 3.75
CA HIS A 69 -8.86 -4.05 2.91
C HIS A 69 -9.95 -4.15 1.83
N GLY A 70 -10.52 -5.34 1.60
CA GLY A 70 -11.56 -5.55 0.60
C GLY A 70 -11.23 -4.91 -0.76
N ASP A 71 -12.16 -4.11 -1.27
CA ASP A 71 -12.06 -3.28 -2.48
C ASP A 71 -11.78 -1.80 -2.17
N SER A 72 -11.25 -1.51 -0.98
CA SER A 72 -11.02 -0.14 -0.50
C SER A 72 -10.06 0.61 -1.43
N LEU A 73 -10.51 1.79 -1.87
CA LEU A 73 -9.69 2.68 -2.66
C LEU A 73 -8.59 3.30 -1.81
N VAL A 74 -7.34 3.25 -2.28
CA VAL A 74 -6.21 4.01 -1.70
C VAL A 74 -6.36 5.50 -2.05
N TYR A 75 -7.32 6.14 -1.39
CA TYR A 75 -7.90 7.44 -1.76
C TYR A 75 -6.85 8.55 -1.92
N TYR A 76 -5.89 8.63 -1.00
CA TYR A 76 -4.85 9.65 -1.01
C TYR A 76 -4.04 9.61 -2.32
N PHE A 77 -3.54 8.42 -2.69
CA PHE A 77 -2.74 8.26 -3.90
C PHE A 77 -3.59 8.31 -5.17
N TYR A 78 -4.85 7.86 -5.11
CA TYR A 78 -5.79 8.05 -6.21
C TYR A 78 -6.01 9.53 -6.54
N ARG A 79 -6.28 10.36 -5.52
CA ARG A 79 -6.44 11.81 -5.68
C ARG A 79 -5.19 12.48 -6.24
N ARG A 80 -4.03 12.15 -5.67
CA ARG A 80 -2.75 12.71 -6.12
C ARG A 80 -2.42 12.32 -7.57
N ALA A 81 -2.83 11.12 -8.01
CA ALA A 81 -2.74 10.71 -9.42
C ALA A 81 -3.66 11.52 -10.35
N GLN A 82 -4.89 11.82 -9.91
CA GLN A 82 -5.82 12.67 -10.68
C GLN A 82 -5.28 14.10 -10.84
N GLU A 83 -4.73 14.66 -9.77
CA GLU A 83 -4.12 16.00 -9.77
C GLU A 83 -2.89 16.07 -10.70
N GLN A 84 -2.03 15.05 -10.69
CA GLN A 84 -0.91 14.95 -11.65
C GLN A 84 -1.39 14.89 -13.09
N LYS A 85 -2.37 14.02 -13.41
CA LYS A 85 -2.92 13.93 -14.77
C LYS A 85 -3.50 15.26 -15.25
N LYS A 86 -4.19 15.99 -14.38
CA LYS A 86 -4.75 17.31 -14.70
C LYS A 86 -3.63 18.32 -15.03
N ALA A 87 -2.59 18.37 -14.20
CA ALA A 87 -1.45 19.27 -14.42
C ALA A 87 -0.66 18.96 -15.70
N GLU A 88 -0.51 17.68 -16.04
CA GLU A 88 0.11 17.24 -17.31
C GLU A 88 -0.72 17.67 -18.52
N MET A 89 -2.06 17.52 -18.44
CA MET A 89 -2.97 17.95 -19.49
C MET A 89 -2.92 19.47 -19.71
N GLU A 90 -2.94 20.26 -18.63
CA GLU A 90 -2.83 21.73 -18.69
C GLU A 90 -1.51 22.19 -19.31
N LYS A 91 -0.38 21.52 -19.00
CA LYS A 91 0.92 21.79 -19.65
C LYS A 91 0.89 21.49 -21.16
N SER A 92 0.24 20.41 -21.56
CA SER A 92 0.16 20.01 -22.97
C SER A 92 -0.72 20.91 -23.85
N ILE A 93 -1.66 21.64 -23.23
CA ILE A 93 -2.55 22.59 -23.94
C ILE A 93 -1.93 24.00 -23.98
N GLY A 94 -1.04 24.32 -23.04
CA GLY A 94 -0.35 25.60 -22.96
C GLY A 94 1.01 25.69 -23.66
N SER A 95 1.43 24.64 -24.39
CA SER A 95 2.61 24.63 -25.28
C SER A 95 2.20 24.48 -26.74
#